data_AF-A0A4Q0PGK2-F1
#
_entry.id   AF-A0A4Q0PGK2-F1
#
_cell.length_a   1.000
_cell.length_b   1.000
_cell.length_c   1.000
_cell.angle_alpha   90.00
_cell.angle_beta   90.00
_cell.angle_gamma   90.00
#
_symmetry.space_group_name_H-M   'P 1'
#
loop_
_entity.id
_entity.type
_entity.pdbx_description
1 polymer ?
#
loop_
_entity_poly.entity_id
_entity_poly.type
_entity_poly.pdbx_seq_one_letter_code
_entity_poly.pdbx_strand_id
1 'polypeptide(L)'
;MNTINLGEFRLDFQAHFIKLKINDGGHFDSDSFQNCLDLKSEIYGSRKLGLLITNEDKNDYSIDPLFLIKDKLVLEDNFKWIIVVSNKNPDYTNFEYFKRLTSIPCKFVTDFKEVTDHDTYCVHTM
;
A
#
# COMPACT_ATOMS: atom_id res chain seq x y z
N MET A 1 -14.24 1.50 -13.31
CA MET A 1 -13.23 2.59 -13.27
C MET A 1 -12.28 2.19 -12.17
N ASN A 2 -11.12 1.62 -12.49
CA ASN A 2 -10.34 0.96 -11.44
C ASN A 2 -8.89 1.45 -11.37
N THR A 3 -8.53 2.49 -12.11
CA THR A 3 -7.19 3.07 -12.06
C THR A 3 -7.28 4.58 -12.08
N ILE A 4 -6.59 5.25 -11.14
CA ILE A 4 -6.42 6.69 -11.09
C ILE A 4 -4.92 6.99 -11.07
N ASN A 5 -4.46 7.86 -11.97
CA ASN A 5 -3.07 8.32 -12.02
C ASN A 5 -2.99 9.73 -11.43
N LEU A 6 -2.11 9.92 -10.44
CA LEU A 6 -1.95 11.16 -9.69
C LEU A 6 -0.58 11.82 -9.95
N GLY A 7 0.09 11.44 -11.04
CA GLY A 7 1.40 11.97 -11.40
C GLY A 7 2.52 11.11 -10.83
N GLU A 8 2.84 11.29 -9.54
CA GLU A 8 3.94 10.54 -8.89
C GLU A 8 3.56 9.12 -8.50
N PHE A 9 2.28 8.80 -8.45
CA PHE A 9 1.79 7.47 -8.14
C PHE A 9 0.49 7.14 -8.87
N ARG A 10 0.22 5.85 -8.98
CA ARG A 10 -0.99 5.27 -9.57
C ARG A 10 -1.68 4.40 -8.53
N LEU A 11 -2.99 4.57 -8.42
CA LEU A 11 -3.86 3.75 -7.57
C LEU A 11 -4.72 2.86 -8.47
N ASP A 12 -4.55 1.55 -8.33
CA ASP A 12 -5.43 0.55 -8.95
C ASP A 12 -6.38 -0.01 -7.87
N PHE A 13 -7.67 0.25 -8.02
CA PHE A 13 -8.73 -0.09 -7.07
C PHE A 13 -9.32 -1.48 -7.37
N GLN A 14 -9.21 -2.39 -6.40
CA GLN A 14 -9.70 -3.77 -6.47
C GLN A 14 -10.79 -4.02 -5.42
N ALA A 15 -11.59 -5.08 -5.60
CA ALA A 15 -12.75 -5.34 -4.74
C ALA A 15 -12.45 -5.40 -3.22
N HIS A 16 -11.21 -5.77 -2.85
CA HIS A 16 -10.79 -5.97 -1.46
C HIS A 16 -9.49 -5.24 -1.08
N PHE A 17 -8.81 -4.61 -2.03
CA PHE A 17 -7.55 -3.92 -1.78
C PHE A 17 -7.31 -2.78 -2.76
N ILE A 18 -6.39 -1.89 -2.39
CA ILE A 18 -5.88 -0.84 -3.26
C ILE A 18 -4.43 -1.21 -3.59
N LYS A 19 -4.09 -1.17 -4.87
CA LYS A 19 -2.71 -1.29 -5.32
C LYS A 19 -2.14 0.11 -5.56
N LEU A 20 -1.12 0.45 -4.79
CA LEU A 20 -0.32 1.65 -4.91
C LEU A 20 0.95 1.32 -5.70
N LYS A 21 1.11 1.96 -6.85
CA LYS A 21 2.35 1.97 -7.62
C LYS A 21 2.96 3.36 -7.53
N ILE A 22 4.15 3.47 -6.98
CA ILE A 22 4.90 4.74 -6.95
C ILE A 22 5.77 4.77 -8.22
N ASN A 23 5.67 5.86 -8.98
CA ASN A 23 6.38 6.02 -10.24
C ASN A 23 7.86 6.38 -9.99
N ASP A 24 8.67 6.36 -11.05
CA ASP A 24 10.10 6.68 -10.94
C ASP A 24 10.35 8.08 -10.41
N GLY A 25 11.24 8.18 -9.42
CA GLY A 25 11.53 9.42 -8.70
C GLY A 25 10.40 9.92 -7.80
N GLY A 26 9.27 9.20 -7.72
CA GLY A 26 8.11 9.59 -6.92
C GLY A 26 8.39 9.56 -5.42
N HIS A 27 7.76 10.48 -4.70
CA HIS A 27 7.86 10.59 -3.26
C HIS A 27 6.46 10.46 -2.63
N PHE A 28 6.28 9.44 -1.78
CA PHE A 28 5.02 9.23 -1.09
C PHE A 28 5.09 9.76 0.35
N ASP A 29 4.34 10.81 0.63
CA ASP A 29 4.30 11.56 1.88
C ASP A 29 2.87 11.62 2.48
N SER A 30 2.68 12.43 3.54
CA SER A 30 1.37 12.61 4.18
C SER A 30 0.31 13.18 3.22
N ASP A 31 0.67 14.09 2.32
CA ASP A 31 -0.29 14.70 1.39
C ASP A 31 -0.72 13.67 0.33
N SER A 32 0.23 12.89 -0.17
CA SER A 32 -0.02 11.74 -1.05
C SER A 32 -0.92 10.70 -0.38
N PHE A 33 -0.70 10.45 0.92
CA PHE A 33 -1.52 9.55 1.71
C PHE A 33 -2.95 10.06 1.89
N GLN A 34 -3.15 11.35 2.18
CA GLN A 34 -4.48 11.94 2.31
C GLN A 34 -5.26 11.87 0.98
N ASN A 35 -4.61 12.18 -0.14
CA ASN A 35 -5.21 12.03 -1.47
C ASN A 35 -5.66 10.57 -1.74
N CYS A 36 -4.86 9.59 -1.30
CA CYS A 36 -5.23 8.17 -1.40
C CYS A 36 -6.47 7.85 -0.54
N LEU A 37 -6.55 8.39 0.68
CA LEU A 37 -7.67 8.17 1.58
C LEU A 37 -8.98 8.78 1.06
N ASP A 38 -8.92 9.98 0.50
CA ASP A 38 -10.08 10.67 -0.05
C ASP A 38 -10.69 9.85 -1.19
N LEU A 39 -9.86 9.42 -2.15
CA LEU A 39 -10.29 8.53 -3.25
C LEU A 39 -10.79 7.17 -2.74
N LYS A 40 -10.12 6.60 -1.73
CA LYS A 40 -10.58 5.36 -1.09
C LYS A 40 -11.97 5.55 -0.48
N SER A 41 -12.22 6.68 0.17
CA SER A 41 -13.50 6.98 0.82
C SER A 41 -14.62 7.18 -0.19
N GLU A 42 -14.32 7.87 -1.31
CA GLU A 42 -15.29 8.04 -2.41
C GLU A 42 -15.72 6.69 -3.02
N ILE A 43 -14.78 5.74 -3.16
CA ILE A 43 -15.06 4.47 -3.84
C ILE A 43 -15.59 3.40 -2.88
N TYR A 44 -15.08 3.33 -1.66
CA TYR A 44 -15.35 2.24 -0.71
C TYR A 44 -15.99 2.69 0.62
N GLY A 45 -16.16 3.99 0.82
CA GLY A 45 -16.62 4.55 2.09
C GLY A 45 -15.69 4.19 3.26
N SER A 46 -16.28 3.84 4.39
CA SER A 46 -15.57 3.48 5.62
C SER A 46 -14.99 2.07 5.64
N ARG A 47 -15.16 1.28 4.57
CA ARG A 47 -14.67 -0.10 4.52
C ARG A 47 -13.14 -0.16 4.69
N LYS A 48 -12.64 -0.98 5.62
CA LYS A 48 -11.18 -1.29 5.67
C LYS A 48 -10.78 -2.21 4.52
N LEU A 49 -9.64 -1.92 3.88
CA LEU A 49 -9.14 -2.64 2.70
C LEU A 49 -7.70 -3.15 2.91
N GLY A 50 -7.21 -4.00 2.01
CA GLY A 50 -5.78 -4.23 1.88
C GLY A 50 -5.07 -3.08 1.17
N LEU A 51 -3.79 -2.87 1.49
CA LEU A 51 -2.90 -2.00 0.71
C LEU A 51 -1.76 -2.83 0.13
N LEU A 52 -1.62 -2.80 -1.17
CA LEU A 52 -0.56 -3.47 -1.90
C LEU A 52 0.35 -2.42 -2.52
N ILE A 53 1.60 -2.36 -2.07
CA ILE A 53 2.61 -1.43 -2.60
C ILE A 53 3.49 -2.21 -3.58
N THR A 54 3.58 -1.76 -4.83
CA THR A 54 4.32 -2.49 -5.87
C THR A 54 5.27 -1.60 -6.64
N ASN A 55 6.43 -2.16 -6.98
CA ASN A 55 7.41 -1.54 -7.87
C ASN A 55 7.63 -2.40 -9.12
N GLU A 56 6.62 -2.45 -10.01
CA GLU A 56 6.64 -3.31 -11.20
C GLU A 56 7.76 -2.95 -12.19
N ASP A 57 8.07 -1.66 -12.29
CA ASP A 57 8.99 -1.13 -13.30
C ASP A 57 10.45 -1.11 -12.81
N LYS A 58 10.71 -1.57 -11.57
CA LYS A 58 12.02 -1.50 -10.92
C LYS A 58 12.58 -0.09 -10.92
N ASN A 59 11.74 0.88 -10.64
CA ASN A 59 12.11 2.28 -10.54
C ASN A 59 12.59 2.61 -9.13
N ASP A 60 13.26 3.74 -8.95
CA ASP A 60 13.64 4.20 -7.63
C ASP A 60 12.52 5.12 -7.10
N TYR A 61 12.06 4.86 -5.89
CA TYR A 61 11.04 5.68 -5.24
C TYR A 61 11.36 5.82 -3.75
N SER A 62 10.68 6.75 -3.10
CA SER A 62 10.83 6.95 -1.67
C SER A 62 9.49 7.11 -0.97
N ILE A 63 9.46 6.70 0.29
CA ILE A 63 8.33 6.88 1.19
C ILE A 63 8.86 7.69 2.38
N ASP A 64 8.21 8.79 2.73
CA ASP A 64 8.55 9.55 3.95
C ASP A 64 8.05 8.80 5.18
N PRO A 65 8.92 8.18 6.01
CA PRO A 65 8.47 7.45 7.19
C PRO A 65 7.75 8.35 8.22
N LEU A 66 7.86 9.68 8.14
CA LEU A 66 7.16 10.58 9.06
C LEU A 66 5.64 10.48 8.92
N PHE A 67 5.10 10.18 7.74
CA PHE A 67 3.65 10.01 7.57
C PHE A 67 3.14 8.82 8.40
N LEU A 68 3.94 7.76 8.53
CA LEU A 68 3.62 6.57 9.35
C LEU A 68 3.54 6.88 10.84
N ILE A 69 4.10 8.01 11.28
CA ILE A 69 4.03 8.48 12.66
C ILE A 69 2.84 9.43 12.81
N LYS A 70 2.73 10.42 11.92
CA LYS A 70 1.69 11.46 11.96
C LYS A 70 0.29 10.88 11.75
N ASP A 71 0.15 10.03 10.75
CA ASP A 71 -1.13 9.54 10.24
C ASP A 71 -1.39 8.08 10.64
N LYS A 72 -0.63 7.57 11.62
CA LYS A 72 -0.64 6.17 12.07
C LYS A 72 -2.05 5.62 12.32
N LEU A 73 -2.80 6.32 13.18
CA LEU A 73 -4.13 5.85 13.59
C LEU A 73 -5.09 5.83 12.40
N VAL A 74 -4.99 6.82 11.51
CA VAL A 74 -5.81 6.90 10.30
C VAL A 74 -5.46 5.77 9.32
N LEU A 75 -4.17 5.45 9.16
CA LEU A 75 -3.72 4.31 8.38
C LEU A 75 -4.26 2.99 8.94
N GLU A 76 -4.13 2.77 10.25
CA GLU A 76 -4.63 1.58 10.95
C GLU A 76 -6.16 1.45 10.91
N ASP A 77 -6.87 2.58 10.84
CA ASP A 77 -8.32 2.61 10.69
C ASP A 77 -8.82 2.39 9.27
N ASN A 78 -7.96 2.49 8.26
CA ASN A 78 -8.36 2.30 6.87
C ASN A 78 -7.84 1.01 6.24
N PHE A 79 -6.77 0.42 6.77
CA PHE A 79 -6.14 -0.75 6.16
C PHE A 79 -6.06 -1.95 7.11
N LYS A 80 -6.37 -3.13 6.57
CA LYS A 80 -6.36 -4.42 7.28
C LYS A 80 -4.99 -5.08 7.25
N TRP A 81 -4.25 -4.87 6.17
CA TRP A 81 -2.94 -5.45 5.91
C TRP A 81 -2.21 -4.59 4.89
N ILE A 82 -0.87 -4.67 4.91
CA ILE A 82 0.02 -4.06 3.93
C ILE A 82 0.92 -5.13 3.34
N ILE A 83 0.98 -5.21 2.02
CA ILE A 83 1.93 -6.08 1.32
C ILE A 83 2.82 -5.22 0.43
N VAL A 84 4.13 -5.35 0.59
CA VAL A 84 5.12 -4.72 -0.29
C VAL A 84 5.66 -5.79 -1.24
N VAL A 85 5.48 -5.58 -2.55
CA VAL A 85 5.93 -6.49 -3.60
C VAL A 85 7.11 -5.87 -4.32
N SER A 86 8.31 -6.40 -4.07
CA SER A 86 9.53 -5.96 -4.74
C SER A 86 10.68 -6.93 -4.56
N ASN A 87 11.66 -6.87 -5.46
CA ASN A 87 12.96 -7.53 -5.30
C ASN A 87 14.10 -6.55 -4.98
N LYS A 88 13.79 -5.28 -4.70
CA LYS A 88 14.77 -4.23 -4.40
C LYS A 88 14.98 -4.00 -2.90
N ASN A 89 16.23 -3.72 -2.51
CA ASN A 89 16.61 -3.42 -1.12
C ASN A 89 15.92 -2.16 -0.54
N PRO A 90 15.82 -1.01 -1.24
CA PRO A 90 15.06 0.14 -0.74
C PRO A 90 13.62 -0.18 -0.35
N ASP A 91 12.97 -1.05 -1.10
CA ASP A 91 11.57 -1.41 -0.87
C ASP A 91 11.43 -2.31 0.37
N TYR A 92 12.46 -3.11 0.66
CA TYR A 92 12.57 -3.82 1.93
C TYR A 92 12.72 -2.86 3.11
N THR A 93 13.49 -1.77 2.97
CA THR A 93 13.58 -0.71 3.97
C THR A 93 12.22 -0.05 4.22
N ASN A 94 11.49 0.26 3.14
CA ASN A 94 10.13 0.80 3.23
C ASN A 94 9.20 -0.16 3.99
N PHE A 95 9.24 -1.45 3.67
CA PHE A 95 8.52 -2.49 4.42
C PHE A 95 8.88 -2.49 5.92
N GLU A 96 10.16 -2.41 6.26
CA GLU A 96 10.60 -2.37 7.65
C GLU A 96 10.07 -1.14 8.40
N TYR A 97 9.87 0.01 7.73
CA TYR A 97 9.20 1.15 8.35
C TYR A 97 7.73 0.84 8.70
N PHE A 98 6.94 0.29 7.77
CA PHE A 98 5.55 -0.08 8.05
C PHE A 98 5.46 -1.09 9.20
N LYS A 99 6.30 -2.12 9.18
CA LYS A 99 6.33 -3.18 10.19
C LYS A 99 6.68 -2.66 11.59
N ARG A 100 7.57 -1.68 11.69
CA ARG A 100 8.04 -1.15 12.98
C ARG A 100 7.16 -0.03 13.53
N LEU A 101 6.57 0.78 12.65
CA LEU A 101 5.87 2.00 13.05
C LEU A 101 4.35 1.81 13.18
N THR A 102 3.80 0.75 12.59
CA THR A 102 2.35 0.46 12.60
C THR A 102 2.04 -0.88 13.27
N SER A 103 0.78 -1.05 13.69
CA SER A 103 0.24 -2.32 14.18
C SER A 103 -0.37 -3.19 13.07
N ILE A 104 -0.34 -2.70 11.82
CA ILE A 104 -0.96 -3.37 10.67
C ILE A 104 -0.13 -4.59 10.30
N PRO A 105 -0.76 -5.77 10.09
CA PRO A 105 -0.08 -6.92 9.53
C PRO A 105 0.63 -6.57 8.22
N CYS A 106 1.96 -6.72 8.19
CA CYS A 106 2.78 -6.39 7.04
C CYS A 106 3.49 -7.63 6.48
N LYS A 107 3.53 -7.77 5.15
CA LYS A 107 4.30 -8.82 4.46
C LYS A 107 5.15 -8.21 3.34
N PHE A 108 6.36 -8.73 3.17
CA PHE A 108 7.20 -8.46 1.99
C PHE A 108 7.23 -9.72 1.11
N VAL A 109 7.04 -9.56 -0.19
CA VAL A 109 7.14 -10.65 -1.17
C VAL A 109 7.91 -10.18 -2.40
N THR A 110 8.54 -11.13 -3.09
CA THR A 110 9.36 -10.82 -4.27
C THR A 110 8.62 -10.96 -5.60
N ASP A 111 7.52 -11.71 -5.62
CA ASP A 111 6.65 -11.89 -6.78
C ASP A 111 5.18 -11.64 -6.39
N PHE A 112 4.45 -10.92 -7.24
CA PHE A 112 3.01 -10.68 -7.05
C PHE A 112 2.20 -11.98 -7.03
N LYS A 113 2.65 -13.05 -7.69
CA LYS A 113 2.00 -14.37 -7.64
C LYS A 113 1.91 -14.94 -6.22
N GLU A 114 2.84 -14.57 -5.34
CA GLU A 114 2.81 -14.96 -3.93
C GLU A 114 1.68 -14.27 -3.12
N VAL A 115 1.06 -13.24 -3.70
CA VAL A 115 -0.06 -12.49 -3.10
C VAL A 115 -1.39 -13.18 -3.37
N THR A 116 -1.59 -13.71 -4.58
CA THR A 116 -2.83 -14.44 -4.94
C THR A 116 -3.01 -15.72 -4.13
N ASP A 117 -1.91 -16.37 -3.72
CA ASP A 117 -1.96 -17.50 -2.81
C ASP A 117 -2.46 -17.07 -1.42
N HIS A 118 -2.09 -15.85 -0.96
CA HIS A 118 -2.46 -15.34 0.36
C HIS A 118 -3.94 -14.95 0.50
N ASP A 119 -4.54 -14.38 -0.55
CA ASP A 119 -5.99 -14.10 -0.55
C ASP A 119 -6.80 -15.42 -0.47
N THR A 120 -6.28 -16.52 -0.99
CA THR A 120 -6.92 -17.85 -0.85
C THR A 120 -6.93 -18.33 0.61
N TYR A 121 -5.89 -18.01 1.40
CA TYR A 121 -5.83 -18.38 2.82
C TYR A 121 -6.68 -17.48 3.73
N CYS A 122 -6.83 -16.19 3.42
CA CYS A 122 -7.66 -15.28 4.20
C CYS A 122 -9.17 -15.46 3.97
N VAL A 123 -9.59 -16.12 2.89
CA VAL A 123 -11.01 -16.47 2.64
C VAL A 123 -11.44 -17.71 3.42
N HIS A 124 -10.51 -18.55 3.88
CA HIS A 124 -10.81 -19.79 4.60
C HIS A 124 -10.81 -19.68 6.14
N THR A 125 -10.76 -18.45 6.69
CA THR A 125 -10.84 -18.22 8.14
C THR A 125 -11.97 -17.28 8.57
N MET A 126 -13.06 -17.26 7.79
CA MET A 126 -14.37 -16.76 8.27
C MET A 126 -15.30 -17.93 8.58
#